data_AF-A0A2E4I7D2-F1
#
_entry.id   AF-A0A2E4I7D2-F1
#
_cell.length_a   1.000
_cell.length_b   1.000
_cell.length_c   1.000
_cell.angle_alpha   90.00
_cell.angle_beta   90.00
_cell.angle_gamma   90.00
#
_symmetry.space_group_name_H-M   'P 1'
#
loop_
_entity.id
_entity.type
_entity.pdbx_description
1 polymer ?
#
loop_
_entity_poly.entity_id
_entity_poly.type
_entity_poly.pdbx_seq_one_letter_code
_entity_poly.pdbx_strand_id
1 'polypeptide(L)' 'RDRYDKDQDAFIPPQPFPSWIWNVEQGYWEAPVECPEITKTTFQRWNEETTSWEEVDIG' A
#
# COMPACT_ATOMS: atom_id res chain seq x y z
N ARG A 1 3.72 -11.29 12.92
CA ARG A 1 5.12 -11.74 13.12
C ARG A 1 5.95 -10.77 12.30
N ASP A 2 6.39 -9.68 12.90
CA ASP A 2 7.08 -8.60 12.23
C ASP A 2 8.51 -9.04 11.90
N ARG A 3 8.92 -8.86 10.64
CA ARG A 3 10.24 -9.29 10.15
C ARG A 3 11.21 -8.14 10.36
N TYR A 4 12.12 -8.28 11.32
CA TYR A 4 13.20 -7.34 11.58
C TYR A 4 14.25 -7.42 10.46
N ASP A 5 14.45 -6.32 9.73
CA ASP A 5 15.52 -6.20 8.74
C ASP A 5 16.68 -5.37 9.32
N LYS A 6 17.77 -6.07 9.63
CA LYS A 6 18.93 -5.55 10.36
C LYS A 6 19.79 -4.56 9.56
N ASP A 7 19.57 -4.46 8.25
CA ASP A 7 20.33 -3.58 7.35
C ASP A 7 19.76 -2.15 7.31
N GLN A 8 18.55 -1.93 7.84
CA GLN A 8 17.83 -0.66 7.72
C GLN A 8 17.69 0.14 9.02
N ASP A 9 17.99 -0.46 10.18
CA ASP A 9 17.73 0.11 11.52
C ASP A 9 16.34 0.78 11.65
N ALA A 10 15.36 0.27 10.89
CA ALA A 10 14.05 0.87 10.73
C ALA A 10 12.97 -0.05 11.29
N PHE A 11 12.05 0.53 12.05
CA PHE A 11 10.87 -0.18 12.52
C PHE A 11 9.92 -0.40 11.33
N ILE A 12 9.92 -1.60 10.78
CA ILE A 12 9.02 -1.98 9.70
C ILE A 12 7.63 -2.23 10.31
N PRO A 13 6.62 -1.38 10.06
CA PRO A 13 5.27 -1.62 10.52
C PRO A 13 4.72 -2.94 9.93
N PRO A 14 3.72 -3.56 10.55
CA PRO A 14 3.10 -4.76 9.99
C PRO A 14 2.58 -4.48 8.58
N GLN A 15 2.79 -5.45 7.69
CA GLN A 15 2.32 -5.39 6.31
C GLN A 15 0.79 -5.22 6.29
N PRO A 16 0.25 -4.12 5.71
CA PRO A 16 -1.20 -3.88 5.72
C PRO A 16 -1.93 -4.85 4.79
N PHE A 17 -1.31 -5.20 3.66
CA PHE A 17 -1.85 -6.09 2.65
C PHE A 17 -0.77 -7.03 2.13
N PRO A 18 -1.02 -8.35 2.01
CA PRO A 18 -0.03 -9.33 1.53
C PRO A 18 0.61 -8.99 0.17
N SER A 19 -0.11 -8.32 -0.72
CA SER A 19 0.39 -7.90 -2.03
C SER A 19 1.32 -6.68 -1.98
N TRP A 20 1.30 -5.89 -0.92
CA TRP A 20 2.09 -4.67 -0.82
C TRP A 20 3.56 -4.99 -0.56
N ILE A 21 4.43 -4.22 -1.18
CA ILE A 21 5.89 -4.42 -1.16
C ILE A 21 6.49 -3.34 -0.25
N TRP A 22 7.47 -3.72 0.58
CA TRP A 22 8.17 -2.76 1.43
C TRP A 22 9.06 -1.87 0.56
N ASN A 23 8.75 -0.57 0.52
CA ASN A 23 9.59 0.42 -0.12
C ASN A 23 10.65 0.89 0.88
N VAL A 24 11.85 0.32 0.74
CA VAL A 24 13.05 0.57 1.56
C VAL A 24 13.51 2.03 1.49
N GLU A 25 13.31 2.70 0.34
CA GLU A 25 13.75 4.09 0.15
C GLU A 25 12.81 5.07 0.86
N GLN A 26 11.51 4.75 0.88
CA GLN A 26 10.50 5.62 1.49
C GLN A 26 10.13 5.23 2.93
N GLY A 27 10.43 4.00 3.34
CA GLY A 27 10.10 3.47 4.66
C GLY A 27 8.60 3.19 4.86
N TYR A 28 7.86 2.87 3.80
CA TYR A 28 6.45 2.46 3.91
C TYR A 28 6.11 1.31 2.96
N TRP A 29 4.99 0.64 3.23
CA TRP A 29 4.44 -0.38 2.33
C TRP A 29 3.75 0.28 1.14
N GLU A 30 4.10 -0.15 -0.07
CA GLU A 30 3.55 0.37 -1.32
C GLU A 30 2.79 -0.72 -2.06
N ALA A 31 1.66 -0.35 -2.68
CA ALA A 31 0.91 -1.27 -3.53
C ALA A 31 1.73 -1.63 -4.78
N PRO A 32 1.60 -2.87 -5.31
CA PRO A 32 2.31 -3.27 -6.53
C PRO A 32 1.83 -2.56 -7.80
N VAL A 33 0.67 -1.90 -7.73
CA VAL A 33 0.07 -1.13 -8.83
C VAL A 33 -0.02 0.33 -8.39
N GLU A 34 0.41 1.23 -9.27
CA GLU A 34 0.34 2.68 -9.05
C GLU A 34 -1.11 3.12 -8.79
N CYS A 35 -1.29 3.96 -7.77
CA CYS A 35 -2.61 4.49 -7.42
C CYS A 35 -3.09 5.47 -8.51
N PRO A 36 -4.25 5.23 -9.15
CA PRO A 36 -4.80 6.15 -10.13
C PRO A 36 -5.22 7.51 -9.51
N GLU A 37 -5.51 8.49 -10.36
CA GLU A 37 -5.83 9.85 -9.93
C GLU A 37 -7.08 9.91 -9.04
N ILE A 38 -6.93 10.47 -7.84
CA ILE A 38 -8.02 10.71 -6.90
C ILE A 38 -8.68 12.04 -7.26
N THR A 39 -10.01 12.06 -7.41
CA THR A 39 -10.75 13.30 -7.68
C THR A 39 -11.45 13.82 -6.43
N LYS A 40 -12.17 14.95 -6.53
CA LYS A 40 -12.95 15.48 -5.38
C LYS A 40 -14.13 14.59 -4.99
N THR A 41 -14.61 13.76 -5.91
CA THR A 41 -15.81 12.92 -5.73
C THR A 41 -15.49 11.43 -5.77
N THR A 42 -14.24 11.05 -6.05
CA THR A 42 -13.83 9.65 -6.12
C THR A 42 -12.57 9.42 -5.30
N PHE A 43 -12.52 8.31 -4.57
CA PHE A 43 -11.29 7.83 -3.91
C PHE A 43 -10.95 6.42 -4.39
N GLN A 44 -9.67 6.08 -4.30
CA GLN A 44 -9.15 4.77 -4.70
C GLN A 44 -9.08 3.86 -3.48
N ARG A 45 -9.79 2.74 -3.54
CA ARG A 45 -9.75 1.68 -2.53
C ARG A 45 -8.89 0.53 -3.06
N TRP A 46 -7.93 0.06 -2.27
CA TRP A 46 -7.17 -1.13 -2.64
C TRP A 46 -8.03 -2.39 -2.48
N ASN A 47 -8.18 -3.17 -3.54
CA ASN A 47 -8.80 -4.49 -3.53
C ASN A 47 -7.70 -5.56 -3.55
N GLU A 48 -7.52 -6.23 -2.41
CA GLU A 48 -6.53 -7.29 -2.26
C GLU A 48 -6.87 -8.57 -3.02
N GLU A 49 -8.15 -8.87 -3.23
CA GLU A 49 -8.57 -10.07 -3.94
C GLU A 49 -8.26 -10.00 -5.44
N THR A 50 -8.33 -8.79 -6.01
CA THR A 50 -8.03 -8.53 -7.42
C THR A 50 -6.65 -7.90 -7.63
N THR A 51 -5.93 -7.55 -6.55
CA THR A 51 -4.65 -6.84 -6.59
C THR A 51 -4.72 -5.59 -7.48
N SER A 52 -5.79 -4.80 -7.31
CA SER A 52 -6.08 -3.63 -8.14
C SER A 52 -6.77 -2.52 -7.33
N TRP A 53 -6.71 -1.28 -7.82
CA TRP A 53 -7.45 -0.16 -7.25
C TRP A 53 -8.89 -0.13 -7.76
N GLU A 54 -9.84 -0.08 -6.83
CA GLU A 54 -11.25 0.15 -7.10
C GLU A 54 -11.61 1.61 -6.88
N GLU A 55 -12.21 2.24 -7.89
CA GLU A 55 -12.74 3.59 -7.77
C GLU A 55 -14.05 3.55 -6.97
N VAL A 56 -14.11 4.35 -5.91
CA VAL A 56 -15.29 4.50 -5.07
C VAL A 56 -15.75 5.95 -5.12
N ASP A 57 -16.96 6.17 -5.62
CA ASP A 57 -17.61 7.47 -5.65
C ASP A 57 -18.22 7.81 -4.27
N ILE A 58 -18.05 9.06 -3.83
CA ILE A 58 -18.56 9.59 -2.55
C ILE A 58 -19.76 10.54 -2.71
N GLY A 59 -20.47 10.43 -3.84
CA GLY A 59 -21.59 11.29 -4.22
C GLY A 59 -22.66 11.52 -3.16
#